data_AF-A0A6H0KNS0-F1
#
_entry.id   AF-A0A6H0KNS0-F1
#
_cell.length_a   1.000
_cell.length_b   1.000
_cell.length_c   1.000
_cell.angle_alpha   90.00
_cell.angle_beta   90.00
_cell.angle_gamma   90.00
#
_symmetry.space_group_name_H-M   'P 1'
#
loop_
_entity.id
_entity.type
_entity.pdbx_description
1 polymer ?
#
loop_
_entity_poly.entity_id
_entity_poly.type
_entity_poly.pdbx_seq_one_letter_code
_entity_poly.pdbx_strand_id
1 'polypeptide(L)' 'MQNLSVCYAIKAQVKEISEIVSLKYIAKNYFGKSASWLSQRINGSPVRGKIYCLKESELDTLNSAIQDIGKKLGSLSIG' A
#
# COMPACT_ATOMS: atom_id res chain seq x y z
N MET A 1 -9.85 -7.32 -19.18
CA MET A 1 -10.68 -6.69 -18.12
C MET A 1 -10.32 -7.14 -16.69
N GLN A 2 -9.20 -7.84 -16.45
CA GLN A 2 -8.91 -8.51 -15.16
C GLN A 2 -8.11 -7.71 -14.10
N ASN A 3 -7.65 -6.48 -14.35
CA ASN A 3 -6.81 -5.75 -13.37
C ASN A 3 -7.58 -4.81 -12.42
N LEU A 4 -8.72 -4.27 -12.85
CA LEU A 4 -9.36 -3.17 -12.12
C LEU A 4 -10.07 -3.61 -10.83
N SER A 5 -10.69 -4.80 -10.83
CA SER A 5 -11.35 -5.40 -9.66
C SER A 5 -10.39 -5.63 -8.50
N VAL A 6 -9.17 -6.07 -8.79
CA VAL A 6 -8.10 -6.27 -7.80
C VAL A 6 -7.68 -4.95 -7.16
N CYS A 7 -7.43 -3.92 -7.98
CA CYS A 7 -7.14 -2.56 -7.48
C CYS A 7 -8.26 -2.05 -6.54
N TYR A 8 -9.53 -2.23 -6.90
CA TYR A 8 -10.65 -1.79 -6.05
C TYR A 8 -10.75 -2.56 -4.72
N ALA A 9 -10.50 -3.87 -4.73
CA ALA A 9 -10.50 -4.67 -3.50
C ALA A 9 -9.38 -4.22 -2.54
N ILE A 10 -8.16 -4.00 -3.06
CA ILE A 10 -7.04 -3.48 -2.28
C ILE A 10 -7.37 -2.10 -1.73
N LYS A 11 -7.92 -1.21 -2.56
CA LYS A 11 -8.31 0.14 -2.11
C LYS A 11 -9.26 0.09 -0.92
N ALA A 12 -10.26 -0.79 -0.95
CA ALA A 12 -11.22 -0.93 0.15
C ALA A 12 -10.53 -1.40 1.45
N GLN A 13 -9.67 -2.41 1.36
CA GLN A 13 -8.92 -2.94 2.51
C GLN A 13 -7.90 -1.93 3.07
N VAL A 14 -7.27 -1.15 2.19
CA VAL A 14 -6.22 -0.20 2.56
C VAL A 14 -6.79 1.16 3.01
N LYS A 15 -8.07 1.45 2.71
CA LYS A 15 -8.67 2.76 3.02
C LYS A 15 -8.56 3.11 4.50
N GLU A 16 -9.02 2.21 5.37
CA GLU A 16 -9.01 2.42 6.82
C GLU A 16 -7.57 2.56 7.36
N ILE A 17 -6.66 1.66 6.96
CA ILE A 17 -5.28 1.71 7.43
C ILE A 17 -4.49 2.90 6.89
N SER A 18 -4.88 3.47 5.75
CA SER A 18 -4.20 4.64 5.18
C SER A 18 -4.38 5.92 6.01
N GLU A 19 -5.38 5.95 6.91
CA GLU A 19 -5.57 7.03 7.89
C GLU A 19 -4.66 6.87 9.11
N ILE A 20 -4.23 5.63 9.39
CA ILE A 20 -3.39 5.28 10.55
C ILE A 20 -1.91 5.24 10.16
N VAL A 21 -1.62 4.73 8.96
CA VAL A 21 -0.27 4.42 8.49
C VAL A 21 0.06 5.23 7.24
N SER A 22 1.20 5.93 7.30
CA SER A 22 1.67 6.72 6.16
C SER A 22 2.03 5.86 4.96
N LEU A 23 1.25 5.98 3.88
CA LEU A 23 1.59 5.37 2.57
C LEU A 23 2.96 5.83 2.04
N LYS A 24 3.39 7.06 2.36
CA LYS A 24 4.73 7.56 2.02
C LYS A 24 5.81 6.75 2.73
N TYR A 25 5.62 6.42 4.00
CA TYR A 25 6.54 5.58 4.75
C TYR A 25 6.60 4.17 4.17
N ILE A 26 5.44 3.56 3.87
CA ILE A 26 5.39 2.22 3.27
C ILE A 26 6.14 2.20 1.93
N ALA A 27 5.84 3.15 1.04
CA ALA A 27 6.46 3.24 -0.28
C ALA A 27 7.99 3.36 -0.20
N LYS A 28 8.50 4.19 0.70
CA LYS A 28 9.94 4.42 0.84
C LYS A 28 10.65 3.21 1.46
N ASN A 29 10.13 2.66 2.55
CA ASN A 29 10.86 1.71 3.39
C ASN A 29 10.68 0.25 2.97
N TYR A 30 9.58 -0.10 2.29
CA TYR A 30 9.31 -1.49 1.88
C TYR A 30 9.35 -1.68 0.37
N PHE A 31 8.99 -0.66 -0.42
CA PHE A 31 8.99 -0.75 -1.88
C PHE A 31 10.22 -0.09 -2.53
N GLY A 32 10.91 0.81 -1.83
CA GLY A 32 11.96 1.65 -2.44
C GLY A 32 11.42 2.54 -3.56
N LYS A 33 10.16 2.99 -3.44
CA LYS A 33 9.44 3.79 -4.44
C LYS A 33 8.91 5.08 -3.86
N SER A 34 8.41 5.96 -4.73
CA SER A 34 7.75 7.20 -4.33
C SER A 34 6.35 6.93 -3.77
N ALA A 35 5.85 7.85 -2.93
CA ALA A 35 4.48 7.79 -2.43
C ALA A 35 3.44 7.78 -3.57
N SER A 36 3.69 8.54 -4.64
CA SER A 36 2.83 8.59 -5.83
C SER A 36 2.75 7.23 -6.53
N TRP A 37 3.87 6.50 -6.63
CA TRP A 37 3.91 5.18 -7.23
C TRP A 37 3.00 4.18 -6.52
N LEU A 38 3.00 4.19 -5.18
CA LEU A 38 2.17 3.29 -4.37
C LEU A 38 0.70 3.74 -4.38
N SER A 39 0.46 5.05 -4.26
CA SER A 39 -0.89 5.62 -4.32
C SER A 39 -1.60 5.31 -5.63
N GLN A 40 -0.91 5.41 -6.78
CA GLN A 40 -1.48 5.05 -8.08
C GLN A 40 -1.94 3.59 -8.14
N ARG A 41 -1.17 2.68 -7.52
CA ARG A 41 -1.44 1.24 -7.52
C ARG A 41 -2.55 0.81 -6.57
N ILE A 42 -2.65 1.49 -5.43
CA ILE A 42 -3.77 1.29 -4.49
C ILE A 42 -5.05 1.87 -5.07
N ASN A 43 -4.99 3.09 -5.62
CA ASN A 43 -6.18 3.80 -6.08
C ASN A 43 -6.64 3.41 -7.48
N GLY A 44 -5.82 2.66 -8.22
CA GLY A 44 -6.05 2.37 -9.64
C GLY A 44 -6.02 3.63 -10.52
N SER A 45 -5.32 4.68 -10.09
CA SER A 45 -5.27 5.95 -10.83
C SER A 45 -4.48 5.75 -12.14
N PRO A 46 -5.05 6.17 -13.30
CA PRO A 46 -4.40 5.96 -14.58
C PRO A 46 -3.15 6.86 -14.73
N VAL A 47 -2.08 6.30 -15.28
CA VAL A 47 -0.87 7.02 -15.68
C VAL A 47 -0.68 6.84 -17.17
N ARG A 48 -0.79 7.95 -17.92
CA ARG A 48 -0.77 7.94 -19.41
C ARG A 48 -1.76 6.93 -20.00
N GLY A 49 -2.99 6.93 -19.47
CA GLY A 49 -4.08 6.07 -19.92
C GLY A 49 -3.99 4.60 -19.46
N LYS A 50 -2.97 4.22 -18.69
CA LYS A 50 -2.79 2.85 -18.19
C LYS A 50 -2.97 2.78 -16.68
N ILE A 51 -3.74 1.79 -16.24
CA ILE A 51 -3.91 1.48 -14.81
C ILE A 51 -2.87 0.43 -14.42
N TYR A 52 -2.19 0.69 -13.31
CA TYR A 52 -1.22 -0.23 -12.73
C TYR A 52 -1.77 -0.67 -11.38
N CYS A 53 -1.84 -1.98 -11.14
CA CYS A 53 -2.17 -2.56 -9.84
C CYS A 53 -0.93 -3.22 -9.23
N LEU A 54 -0.98 -3.51 -7.93
CA LEU A 54 0.04 -4.34 -7.30
C LEU A 54 -0.03 -5.76 -7.88
N LYS A 55 1.13 -6.32 -8.20
CA LYS A 55 1.30 -7.76 -8.49
C LYS A 55 1.27 -8.55 -7.19
N GLU A 56 1.13 -9.87 -7.29
CA GLU A 56 1.10 -10.77 -6.14
C GLU A 56 2.29 -10.58 -5.17
N SER A 57 3.52 -10.56 -5.68
CA SER A 57 4.71 -10.29 -4.85
C SER A 57 4.71 -8.91 -4.19
N GLU A 58 4.07 -7.92 -4.81
CA GLU A 58 3.91 -6.58 -4.26
C GLU A 58 2.81 -6.53 -3.18
N LEU A 59 1.81 -7.43 -3.26
CA LEU A 59 0.84 -7.65 -2.19
C LEU A 59 1.47 -8.30 -0.97
N ASP A 60 2.35 -9.29 -1.17
CA ASP A 60 3.10 -9.90 -0.06
C ASP A 60 3.99 -8.86 0.65
N THR A 61 4.58 -7.95 -0.13
CA THR A 61 5.36 -6.83 0.42
C THR A 61 4.46 -5.88 1.22
N LEU A 62 3.27 -5.56 0.73
CA LEU A 62 2.32 -4.69 1.44
C LEU A 62 1.82 -5.35 2.74
N ASN A 63 1.46 -6.62 2.71
CA ASN A 63 1.04 -7.39 3.88
C ASN A 63 2.15 -7.43 4.94
N SER A 64 3.38 -7.72 4.51
CA SER A 64 4.55 -7.72 5.39
C SER A 64 4.79 -6.34 6.01
N ALA A 65 4.66 -5.27 5.22
CA ALA A 65 4.80 -3.90 5.70
C ALA A 65 3.76 -3.55 6.78
N ILE A 66 2.50 -3.93 6.57
CA ILE A 66 1.41 -3.68 7.53
C ILE A 66 1.65 -4.43 8.83
N GLN A 67 2.01 -5.72 8.75
CA GLN A 67 2.31 -6.56 9.92
C GLN A 67 3.50 -5.99 10.73
N ASP A 68 4.57 -5.58 10.06
CA ASP A 68 5.75 -5.01 10.72
C ASP A 68 5.44 -3.66 11.40
N ILE A 69 4.65 -2.80 10.75
CA ILE A 69 4.21 -1.53 11.34
C ILE A 69 3.31 -1.78 12.55
N GLY A 70 2.39 -2.75 12.48
CA GLY A 70 1.56 -3.15 13.62
C GLY A 70 2.41 -3.57 14.83
N LYS A 71 3.45 -4.38 14.60
CA LYS A 71 4.40 -4.76 15.66
C LYS A 71 5.14 -3.56 16.23
N LYS A 72 5.68 -2.68 15.37
CA LYS A 72 6.39 -1.45 15.79
C LYS A 72 5.51 -0.54 16.66
N LEU A 73 4.25 -0.33 16.24
CA LEU A 73 3.28 0.45 17.00
C LEU A 73 2.96 -0.21 18.36
N GLY A 74 2.68 -1.52 18.37
CA GLY A 74 2.35 -2.24 19.59
C GLY A 74 3.51 -2.41 20.57
N SER A 75 4.76 -2.37 20.08
CA SER A 75 5.96 -2.42 20.93
C SER A 75 6.41 -1.07 21.46
N LEU A 76 5.84 0.03 20.97
CA LEU A 76 6.25 1.37 21.37
C LEU A 76 5.81 1.62 22.82
N SER A 77 6.78 1.78 23.71
CA SER A 77 6.57 2.24 25.08
C SER A 77 7.28 3.59 25.22
N ILE A 78 6.53 4.60 25.65
CA ILE A 78 7.04 5.94 25.96
C ILE A 78 7.02 6.07 27.48
N GLY A 79 8.17 6.44 28.06
CA GLY A 79 8.31 6.68 29.49
C GLY A 79 7.74 8.02 29.95
#